data_AF-A0A357LE35-F1
#
_entry.id   AF-A0A357LE35-F1
#
_cell.length_a   1.000
_cell.length_b   1.000
_cell.length_c   1.000
_cell.angle_alpha   90.00
_cell.angle_beta   90.00
_cell.angle_gamma   90.00
#
_symmetry.space_group_name_H-M   'P 1'
#
loop_
_entity.id
_entity.type
_entity.pdbx_description
1 polymer ?
#
loop_
_entity_poly.entity_id
_entity_poly.type
_entity_poly.pdbx_seq_one_letter_code
_entity_poly.pdbx_strand_id
1 'polypeptide(L)' 'DAPALKAAHIGVAMGGRGSDVAREASAIVLLDDDFSAIVKAIRLGRTIYDNLAKAAAFIIAVHVPIAALAIAPLLT' A
#
# COMPACT_ATOMS: atom_id res chain seq x y z
N ASP A 1 -24.17 -2.59 1.35
CA ASP A 1 -22.70 -2.75 1.28
C ASP A 1 -22.03 -1.81 0.30
N ALA A 2 -22.47 -1.70 -0.96
CA ALA A 2 -21.76 -0.91 -1.98
C ALA A 2 -21.42 0.55 -1.61
N PRO A 3 -22.32 1.39 -1.03
CA PRO A 3 -21.94 2.74 -0.60
C PRO A 3 -20.87 2.76 0.50
N ALA A 4 -20.94 1.81 1.44
CA ALA A 4 -19.98 1.68 2.52
C ALA A 4 -18.61 1.16 2.03
N LEU A 5 -18.61 0.19 1.11
CA LEU A 5 -17.40 -0.33 0.47
C LEU A 5 -16.67 0.76 -0.30
N LYS A 6 -17.40 1.61 -1.02
CA LYS A 6 -16.85 2.75 -1.76
C LYS A 6 -16.31 3.85 -0.84
N ALA A 7 -16.95 4.06 0.31
CA ALA A 7 -16.52 5.05 1.29
C ALA A 7 -15.33 4.60 2.15
N ALA A 8 -15.13 3.28 2.31
CA ALA A 8 -14.01 2.75 3.04
C ALA A 8 -12.69 3.03 2.29
N HIS A 9 -11.62 3.32 3.04
CA HIS A 9 -10.28 3.47 2.45
C HIS A 9 -9.87 2.23 1.65
N ILE A 10 -10.25 1.04 2.14
CA ILE A 10 -10.11 -0.24 1.44
C ILE A 10 -11.37 -1.07 1.73
N GLY A 11 -12.32 -1.09 0.79
CA GLY A 11 -13.45 -2.01 0.83
C GLY A 11 -13.06 -3.41 0.35
N VAL A 12 -13.53 -4.47 1.02
CA VAL A 12 -13.29 -5.88 0.66
C VAL A 12 -14.61 -6.57 0.37
N ALA A 13 -14.77 -7.14 -0.82
CA ALA A 13 -15.95 -7.92 -1.22
C ALA A 13 -15.62 -9.41 -1.36
N MET A 14 -16.66 -10.24 -1.23
CA MET A 14 -16.61 -11.68 -1.47
C MET A 14 -16.82 -11.96 -2.97
N GLY A 15 -16.06 -12.88 -3.55
CA GLY A 15 -16.12 -13.28 -4.95
C GLY A 15 -17.39 -14.04 -5.29
N GLY A 16 -17.67 -15.12 -4.56
CA GLY A 16 -18.82 -15.99 -4.82
C GLY A 16 -20.11 -15.50 -4.17
N ARG A 17 -20.00 -14.98 -2.95
CA ARG A 17 -21.15 -14.52 -2.15
C ARG A 17 -21.48 -13.03 -2.30
N GLY A 18 -20.60 -12.24 -2.91
CA GLY A 18 -20.80 -10.80 -3.08
C GLY A 18 -21.61 -10.48 -4.33
N SER A 19 -22.58 -9.56 -4.20
CA SER A 19 -23.28 -8.98 -5.36
C SER A 19 -22.28 -8.31 -6.31
N ASP A 20 -22.58 -8.27 -7.61
CA ASP A 20 -21.72 -7.59 -8.60
C ASP A 20 -21.43 -6.14 -8.21
N VAL A 21 -22.46 -5.43 -7.74
CA VAL A 21 -22.35 -4.03 -7.27
C VAL A 21 -21.37 -3.90 -6.10
N ALA A 22 -21.32 -4.88 -5.20
CA ALA A 22 -20.36 -4.87 -4.08
C ALA A 22 -18.93 -5.13 -4.54
N ARG A 23 -18.74 -6.04 -5.51
CA ARG A 23 -17.43 -6.32 -6.10
C ARG A 23 -16.87 -5.11 -6.83
N GLU A 24 -17.69 -4.45 -7.65
CA GLU A 24 -17.30 -3.22 -8.37
C GLU A 24 -17.02 -2.04 -7.44
N ALA A 25 -17.70 -1.95 -6.29
CA ALA A 25 -17.48 -0.90 -5.30
C ALA A 25 -16.27 -1.14 -4.38
N SER A 26 -15.68 -2.34 -4.40
CA SER A 26 -14.60 -2.74 -3.50
C SER A 26 -13.21 -2.56 -4.12
N ALA A 27 -12.20 -2.33 -3.30
CA ALA A 27 -10.81 -2.27 -3.74
C ALA A 27 -10.15 -3.66 -3.84
N ILE A 28 -10.67 -4.62 -3.08
CA ILE A 28 -10.17 -6.00 -3.04
C ILE A 28 -11.36 -6.96 -3.10
N VAL A 29 -11.25 -8.01 -3.92
CA VAL A 29 -12.23 -9.10 -3.98
C VAL A 29 -11.57 -10.41 -3.56
N LEU A 30 -12.18 -11.11 -2.60
CA LEU A 30 -11.76 -12.45 -2.17
C LEU A 30 -12.39 -13.50 -3.09
N LEU A 31 -11.66 -13.93 -4.10
CA LEU A 31 -12.20 -14.83 -5.14
C LEU A 31 -12.74 -16.16 -4.58
N ASP A 32 -12.03 -16.75 -3.61
CA ASP A 32 -12.39 -18.04 -3.00
C ASP A 32 -13.24 -17.90 -1.73
N ASP A 33 -13.71 -16.68 -1.43
CA ASP A 33 -14.48 -16.36 -0.22
C ASP A 33 -13.79 -16.74 1.12
N ASP A 34 -12.46 -16.90 1.11
CA ASP A 34 -11.66 -17.21 2.29
C ASP A 34 -11.20 -15.95 3.04
N PHE A 35 -11.81 -15.68 4.21
CA PHE A 35 -11.43 -14.58 5.08
C PHE A 35 -9.97 -14.63 5.58
N SER A 36 -9.34 -15.81 5.60
CA SER A 36 -7.92 -15.93 5.98
C SER A 36 -7.00 -15.14 5.04
N ALA A 37 -7.42 -14.91 3.80
CA ALA A 37 -6.69 -14.11 2.82
C ALA A 37 -6.53 -12.65 3.26
N ILE A 38 -7.44 -12.10 4.06
CA ILE A 38 -7.32 -10.74 4.61
C ILE A 38 -6.11 -10.64 5.53
N VAL A 39 -5.91 -11.62 6.41
CA VAL A 39 -4.77 -11.64 7.34
C VAL A 39 -3.46 -11.72 6.56
N LYS A 40 -3.42 -12.54 5.50
CA LYS A 40 -2.27 -12.65 4.59
C LYS A 40 -2.01 -11.32 3.86
N ALA A 41 -3.05 -10.67 3.34
CA ALA A 41 -2.95 -9.38 2.65
C ALA A 41 -2.43 -8.27 3.58
N ILE A 42 -2.93 -8.20 4.81
CA ILE A 42 -2.44 -7.25 5.82
C ILE A 42 -0.96 -7.50 6.13
N ARG A 43 -0.54 -8.76 6.29
CA ARG A 43 0.87 -9.10 6.53
C ARG A 43 1.74 -8.67 5.37
N LEU A 44 1.32 -8.92 4.14
CA LEU A 44 2.04 -8.49 2.93
C LEU A 44 2.13 -6.96 2.84
N GLY A 45 1.02 -6.26 3.11
CA GLY A 45 0.99 -4.79 3.14
C GLY A 45 1.99 -4.18 4.11
N ARG A 46 2.13 -4.75 5.32
CA ARG A 46 3.17 -4.32 6.27
C ARG A 46 4.58 -4.55 5.73
N THR A 47 4.84 -5.72 5.14
CA THR A 47 6.15 -5.99 4.52
C THR A 47 6.48 -5.01 3.41
N ILE A 48 5.50 -4.65 2.57
CA ILE A 48 5.69 -3.66 1.50
C ILE A 48 6.01 -2.29 2.08
N TYR A 49 5.27 -1.85 3.11
CA TYR A 49 5.52 -0.58 3.79
C TYR A 49 6.92 -0.52 4.39
N ASP A 50 7.36 -1.58 5.09
CA ASP A 50 8.70 -1.67 5.67
C ASP A 50 9.79 -1.57 4.59
N ASN A 51 9.57 -2.19 3.44
CA ASN A 51 10.50 -2.12 2.31
C ASN A 51 10.53 -0.71 1.68
N LEU A 52 9.39 -0.03 1.60
CA LEU A 52 9.33 1.35 1.11
C LEU A 52 10.06 2.31 2.06
N ALA A 53 9.88 2.15 3.37
CA ALA A 53 10.60 2.95 4.36
C ALA A 53 12.13 2.75 4.26
N LYS A 54 12.59 1.50 4.09
CA LYS A 54 14.00 1.19 3.86
C LYS A 54 14.53 1.82 2.57
N ALA A 55 13.75 1.74 1.48
CA ALA A 55 14.12 2.35 0.21
C ALA A 55 14.23 3.88 0.31
N ALA A 56 13.26 4.54 0.96
CA ALA A 56 13.30 5.97 1.22
C ALA A 56 14.52 6.37 2.06
N ALA A 57 14.81 5.62 3.14
CA ALA A 57 15.99 5.85 3.97
C ALA A 57 17.29 5.70 3.18
N PHE A 58 17.40 4.69 2.32
CA PHE A 58 18.55 4.49 1.45
C PHE A 58 18.74 5.67 0.47
N ILE A 59 17.66 6.12 -0.19
CA ILE A 59 17.72 7.27 -1.11
C ILE A 59 18.24 8.50 -0.39
N ILE A 60 17.69 8.83 0.78
CA ILE A 60 18.11 10.00 1.57
C ILE A 60 19.57 9.86 2.00
N ALA A 61 19.95 8.70 2.54
CA ALA A 61 21.31 8.45 3.03
C ALA A 61 22.38 8.60 1.94
N VAL A 62 22.05 8.24 0.70
CA VAL A 62 22.96 8.38 -0.44
C VAL A 62 22.95 9.81 -1.00
N HIS A 63 21.76 10.39 -1.21
CA HIS A 63 21.66 11.64 -1.98
C HIS A 63 21.92 12.89 -1.15
N VAL A 64 21.69 12.87 0.17
CA VAL A 64 21.97 14.04 1.02
C VAL A 64 23.47 14.38 1.06
N PRO A 65 24.40 13.43 1.31
CA PRO A 65 25.83 13.72 1.25
C PRO A 65 26.30 14.15 -0.13
N ILE A 66 25.78 13.54 -1.21
CA ILE A 66 26.11 13.93 -2.58
C ILE A 66 25.70 15.39 -2.83
N ALA A 67 24.47 15.76 -2.47
CA ALA A 67 24.00 17.14 -2.62
C ALA A 67 24.82 18.11 -1.76
N ALA A 68 25.15 17.74 -0.51
CA ALA A 68 25.96 18.56 0.38
C ALA A 68 27.36 18.81 -0.20
N LEU A 69 28.04 17.76 -0.69
CA LEU A 69 29.37 17.88 -1.30
C LEU A 69 29.34 18.67 -2.61
N ALA A 70 28.27 18.56 -3.40
CA ALA A 70 28.12 19.33 -4.63
C ALA A 70 27.90 20.83 -4.36
N ILE A 71 27.21 21.18 -3.28
CA ILE A 71 26.88 22.57 -2.93
C ILE A 71 28.00 23.24 -2.11
N ALA A 72 28.75 22.48 -1.29
CA ALA A 72 29.75 23.02 -0.37
C ALA A 72 30.73 24.04 -0.98
N PRO A 73 31.29 23.85 -2.20
CA PRO A 73 32.21 24.82 -2.80
C PRO A 73 31.60 26.17 -3.17
N LEU A 74 30.27 26.27 -3.26
CA LEU A 74 29.57 27.53 -3.53
C LEU A 74 29.38 28.39 -2.27
N LEU A 75 29.64 27.82 -1.09
CA LEU A 75 29.44 28.45 0.22
C LEU A 75 30.75 28.89 0.88
N THR A 76 31.90 28.57 0.28
CA THR A 76 33.25 28.92 0.74
C THR A 76 33.93 29.87 -0.24
#